data_AF-L8Y776-F1
#
_entry.id   AF-L8Y776-F1
#
_cell.length_a   1.000
_cell.length_b   1.000
_cell.length_c   1.000
_cell.angle_alpha   90.00
_cell.angle_beta   90.00
_cell.angle_gamma   90.00
#
_symmetry.space_group_name_H-M   'P 1'
#
loop_
_entity.id
_entity.type
_entity.pdbx_description
1 polymer ?
#
loop_
_entity_poly.entity_id
_entity_poly.type
_entity_poly.pdbx_seq_one_letter_code
_entity_poly.pdbx_strand_id
1 'polypeptide(L)'
;MPSSFSPQTPLIQTLLQTWAPTCPGVLDLPCAMLPGSGALPFSAGSLLVYMNLEKIWNGPRDQFSLLQNFANVCLAAAVTQTLSFPFDTVKRKMQAQSPYLPYNGGVDVQFSGVVDCFRQIVKTHGVLGLWNGLTANLLKIVPYFGVMFSTFEFCKRICLYQNGYIVSPLSYKLTPGVDQSLQPGELRELKKFFKTGKLKSKKPTL
;
A
#
# COMPACT_ATOMS: atom_id res chain seq x y z
N MET A 1 4.10 16.32 22.24
CA MET A 1 2.92 16.25 21.34
C MET A 1 2.76 17.60 20.66
N PRO A 2 2.41 17.74 19.36
CA PRO A 2 2.44 16.80 18.25
C PRO A 2 3.70 17.01 17.38
N SER A 3 4.42 15.95 17.05
CA SER A 3 5.52 15.99 16.09
C SER A 3 4.99 15.50 14.74
N SER A 4 4.44 16.41 13.95
CA SER A 4 4.19 16.20 12.53
C SER A 4 5.52 16.19 11.79
N PHE A 5 6.18 15.05 11.80
CA PHE A 5 7.10 14.65 10.75
C PHE A 5 6.40 13.55 9.98
N SER A 6 5.77 13.93 8.86
CA SER A 6 5.36 12.98 7.84
C SER A 6 6.52 12.86 6.85
N PRO A 7 7.25 11.73 6.86
CA PRO A 7 7.99 11.30 5.69
C PRO A 7 7.34 10.03 5.10
N GLN A 8 6.01 9.88 5.20
CA GLN A 8 5.31 8.69 4.67
C GLN A 8 4.41 8.97 3.46
N THR A 9 4.22 10.24 3.09
CA THR A 9 3.53 10.58 1.84
C THR A 9 4.30 10.25 0.56
N PRO A 10 5.66 10.29 0.47
CA PRO A 10 6.28 9.97 -0.81
C PRO A 10 6.22 8.47 -1.09
N LEU A 11 6.29 7.56 -0.11
CA LEU A 11 6.26 6.12 -0.43
C LEU A 11 4.86 5.60 -0.76
N ILE A 12 3.80 6.11 -0.14
CA ILE A 12 2.42 5.70 -0.51
C ILE A 12 2.01 6.37 -1.83
N GLN A 13 2.39 7.63 -2.09
CA GLN A 13 2.19 8.25 -3.41
C GLN A 13 3.11 7.65 -4.47
N THR A 14 4.35 7.28 -4.15
CA THR A 14 5.27 6.61 -5.07
C THR A 14 4.81 5.18 -5.30
N LEU A 15 4.24 4.48 -4.32
CA LEU A 15 3.59 3.19 -4.54
C LEU A 15 2.32 3.36 -5.38
N LEU A 16 1.48 4.35 -5.15
CA LEU A 16 0.34 4.67 -6.03
C LEU A 16 0.78 5.08 -7.45
N GLN A 17 1.94 5.73 -7.61
CA GLN A 17 2.49 6.13 -8.91
C GLN A 17 3.36 5.04 -9.58
N THR A 18 3.97 4.11 -8.84
CA THR A 18 4.75 2.97 -9.38
C THR A 18 3.86 1.77 -9.67
N TRP A 19 2.71 1.63 -9.00
CA TRP A 19 1.66 0.71 -9.44
C TRP A 19 0.94 1.19 -10.71
N ALA A 20 1.23 2.39 -11.22
CA ALA A 20 0.66 2.90 -12.46
C ALA A 20 1.43 2.45 -13.74
N PRO A 21 2.74 2.15 -13.72
CA PRO A 21 3.34 1.43 -14.84
C PRO A 21 4.55 0.54 -14.45
N THR A 22 4.33 -0.63 -13.84
CA THR A 22 5.39 -1.66 -13.81
C THR A 22 4.82 -3.07 -13.92
N CYS A 23 4.29 -3.37 -15.11
CA CYS A 23 4.34 -4.72 -15.64
C CYS A 23 5.37 -4.72 -16.79
N PRO A 24 6.55 -5.36 -16.64
CA PRO A 24 7.46 -5.56 -17.75
C PRO A 24 6.80 -6.57 -18.70
N GLY A 25 6.35 -6.06 -19.85
CA GLY A 25 5.42 -6.73 -20.78
C GLY A 25 4.36 -5.78 -21.37
N VAL A 26 4.31 -4.53 -20.92
CA VAL A 26 3.42 -3.45 -21.42
C VAL A 26 4.04 -2.75 -22.64
N LEU A 27 4.17 -3.45 -23.75
CA LEU A 27 4.33 -2.81 -25.07
C LEU A 27 3.28 -3.30 -26.09
N ASP A 28 2.43 -4.26 -25.69
CA ASP A 28 1.34 -4.79 -26.52
C ASP A 28 -0.04 -4.69 -25.83
N LEU A 29 -0.28 -3.67 -25.00
CA LEU A 29 -1.63 -3.41 -24.47
C LEU A 29 -2.33 -2.32 -25.31
N PRO A 30 -3.37 -2.67 -26.09
CA PRO A 30 -4.05 -1.71 -26.98
C PRO A 30 -4.85 -0.69 -26.16
N CYS A 31 -4.45 0.58 -26.25
CA CYS A 31 -5.23 1.83 -26.35
C CYS A 31 -6.46 2.11 -25.42
N ALA A 32 -6.88 1.23 -24.52
CA ALA A 32 -8.09 1.41 -23.70
C ALA A 32 -7.85 2.18 -22.38
N MET A 33 -6.61 2.63 -22.13
CA MET A 33 -6.27 3.51 -21.00
C MET A 33 -6.00 4.94 -21.46
N LEU A 34 -6.80 5.49 -22.39
CA LEU A 34 -6.79 6.93 -22.62
C LEU A 34 -7.37 7.65 -21.39
N PRO A 35 -6.71 8.73 -20.90
CA PRO A 35 -7.09 9.46 -19.71
C PRO A 35 -8.24 10.41 -20.04
N GLY A 36 -9.44 9.85 -20.16
CA GLY A 36 -10.67 10.62 -20.32
C GLY A 36 -11.80 9.84 -19.69
N SER A 37 -12.37 10.34 -18.59
CA SER A 37 -13.63 9.84 -17.98
C SER A 37 -13.67 8.42 -17.37
N GLY A 38 -12.56 7.67 -17.28
CA GLY A 38 -12.62 6.27 -16.80
C GLY A 38 -12.06 5.97 -15.41
N ALA A 39 -11.02 6.68 -14.94
CA ALA A 39 -10.27 6.26 -13.74
C ALA A 39 -10.90 6.69 -12.40
N LEU A 40 -11.63 7.81 -12.41
CA LEU A 40 -12.15 8.47 -11.21
C LEU A 40 -13.19 7.65 -10.41
N PRO A 41 -14.19 6.97 -11.01
CA PRO A 41 -15.18 6.23 -10.23
C PRO A 41 -14.58 4.98 -9.57
N PHE A 42 -13.60 4.33 -10.20
CA PHE A 42 -12.97 3.13 -9.64
C PHE A 42 -12.08 3.46 -8.45
N SER A 43 -11.28 4.53 -8.54
CA SER A 43 -10.48 5.01 -7.41
C SER A 43 -11.36 5.49 -6.27
N ALA A 44 -12.50 6.14 -6.54
CA ALA A 44 -13.42 6.57 -5.49
C ALA A 44 -14.01 5.39 -4.70
N GLY A 45 -14.42 4.31 -5.38
CA GLY A 45 -14.91 3.09 -4.73
C GLY A 45 -13.86 2.42 -3.83
N SER A 46 -12.63 2.27 -4.34
CA SER A 46 -11.53 1.73 -3.54
C SER A 46 -11.20 2.63 -2.34
N LEU A 47 -11.12 3.95 -2.54
CA LEU A 47 -10.83 4.89 -1.45
C LEU A 47 -11.90 4.86 -0.35
N LEU A 48 -13.18 4.73 -0.71
CA LEU A 48 -14.26 4.62 0.26
C LEU A 48 -14.14 3.34 1.11
N VAL A 49 -13.71 2.23 0.51
CA VAL A 49 -13.43 0.99 1.24
C VAL A 49 -12.27 1.19 2.20
N TYR A 50 -11.16 1.79 1.74
CA TYR A 50 -10.01 2.10 2.60
C TYR A 50 -10.40 2.99 3.80
N MET A 51 -11.18 4.04 3.55
CA MET A 51 -11.64 4.95 4.62
C MET A 51 -12.54 4.26 5.65
N ASN A 52 -13.41 3.34 5.22
CA ASN A 52 -14.21 2.56 6.15
C ASN A 52 -13.35 1.58 6.96
N LEU A 53 -12.31 1.01 6.36
CA LEU A 53 -11.37 0.11 7.03
C LEU A 53 -10.58 0.84 8.12
N GLU A 54 -10.04 2.02 7.80
CA GLU A 54 -9.30 2.85 8.76
C GLU A 54 -10.16 3.29 9.94
N LYS A 55 -11.45 3.58 9.71
CA LYS A 55 -12.38 3.94 10.78
C LYS A 55 -12.64 2.79 11.75
N ILE A 56 -12.61 1.55 11.26
CA ILE A 56 -12.83 0.34 12.06
C ILE A 56 -11.55 -0.04 12.83
N TRP A 57 -10.37 0.21 12.26
CA TRP A 57 -9.08 -0.21 12.82
C TRP A 57 -8.38 0.90 13.63
N ASN A 58 -9.00 1.39 14.71
CA ASN A 58 -8.36 2.29 15.69
C ASN A 58 -7.90 1.52 16.94
N GLY A 59 -7.10 0.46 16.76
CA GLY A 59 -6.55 -0.33 17.86
C GLY A 59 -5.24 0.23 18.44
N PRO A 60 -4.90 -0.09 19.70
CA PRO A 60 -3.61 0.25 20.30
C PRO A 60 -2.44 -0.39 19.53
N ARG A 61 -1.37 0.38 19.32
CA ARG A 61 -0.14 -0.10 18.66
C ARG A 61 0.75 -0.82 19.67
N ASP A 62 0.51 -2.11 19.85
CA ASP A 62 1.36 -2.95 20.69
C ASP A 62 2.67 -3.33 19.98
N GLN A 63 3.76 -3.44 20.75
CA GLN A 63 5.08 -3.81 20.24
C GLN A 63 5.18 -5.32 20.09
N PHE A 64 4.77 -5.85 18.95
CA PHE A 64 4.80 -7.29 18.65
C PHE A 64 6.16 -7.78 18.13
N SER A 65 6.39 -9.09 18.23
CA SER A 65 7.55 -9.78 17.63
C SER A 65 7.53 -9.69 16.10
N LEU A 66 8.68 -9.87 15.44
CA LEU A 66 8.81 -9.81 13.97
C LEU A 66 7.81 -10.73 13.27
N LEU A 67 7.67 -11.97 13.76
CA LEU A 67 6.78 -12.97 13.16
C LEU A 67 5.29 -12.57 13.34
N GLN A 68 4.95 -12.00 14.49
CA GLN A 68 3.60 -11.49 14.75
C GLN A 68 3.29 -10.30 13.83
N ASN A 69 4.23 -9.38 13.65
CA ASN A 69 4.05 -8.26 12.72
C ASN A 69 3.90 -8.75 11.27
N PHE A 70 4.66 -9.76 10.86
CA PHE A 70 4.51 -10.37 9.55
C PHE A 70 3.10 -10.97 9.36
N ALA A 71 2.62 -11.74 10.35
CA ALA A 71 1.28 -12.32 10.32
C ALA A 71 0.19 -11.22 10.27
N ASN A 72 0.36 -10.15 11.05
CA ASN A 72 -0.58 -9.01 11.06
C ASN A 72 -0.64 -8.29 9.72
N VAL A 73 0.50 -8.08 9.06
CA VAL A 73 0.54 -7.45 7.72
C VAL A 73 -0.16 -8.33 6.68
N CYS A 74 0.12 -9.64 6.69
CA CYS A 74 -0.53 -10.58 5.78
C CYS A 74 -2.05 -10.63 5.99
N LEU A 75 -2.52 -10.63 7.25
CA LEU A 75 -3.93 -10.63 7.59
C LEU A 75 -4.60 -9.30 7.17
N ALA A 76 -3.98 -8.17 7.46
CA ALA A 76 -4.49 -6.85 7.07
C ALA A 76 -4.61 -6.73 5.54
N ALA A 77 -3.62 -7.23 4.79
CA ALA A 77 -3.66 -7.27 3.34
C ALA A 77 -4.81 -8.16 2.82
N ALA A 78 -5.02 -9.33 3.41
CA ALA A 78 -6.10 -10.23 3.02
C ALA A 78 -7.50 -9.61 3.26
N VAL A 79 -7.71 -8.97 4.41
CA VAL A 79 -8.97 -8.30 4.75
C VAL A 79 -9.22 -7.12 3.80
N THR A 80 -8.23 -6.27 3.60
CA THR A 80 -8.29 -5.12 2.69
C THR A 80 -8.64 -5.56 1.27
N GLN A 81 -7.98 -6.61 0.79
CA GLN A 81 -8.21 -7.12 -0.55
C GLN A 81 -9.60 -7.73 -0.69
N THR A 82 -10.10 -8.42 0.33
CA THR A 82 -11.43 -9.05 0.30
C THR A 82 -12.54 -8.01 0.19
N LEU A 83 -12.39 -6.86 0.88
CA LEU A 83 -13.34 -5.75 0.82
C LEU A 83 -13.22 -4.93 -0.47
N SER A 84 -12.03 -4.84 -1.05
CA SER A 84 -11.79 -4.13 -2.33
C SER A 84 -12.10 -4.97 -3.56
N PHE A 85 -12.14 -6.31 -3.42
CA PHE A 85 -12.31 -7.27 -4.50
C PHE A 85 -13.54 -7.04 -5.40
N PRO A 86 -14.76 -6.72 -4.91
CA PRO A 86 -15.92 -6.51 -5.79
C PRO A 86 -15.70 -5.34 -6.76
N PHE A 87 -15.04 -4.27 -6.33
CA PHE A 87 -14.71 -3.13 -7.19
C PHE A 87 -13.62 -3.48 -8.21
N ASP A 88 -12.61 -4.27 -7.80
CA ASP A 88 -11.57 -4.77 -8.70
C ASP A 88 -12.14 -5.69 -9.78
N THR A 89 -13.10 -6.55 -9.44
CA THR A 89 -13.78 -7.44 -10.40
C THR A 89 -14.52 -6.66 -11.46
N VAL A 90 -15.32 -5.66 -11.06
CA VAL A 90 -16.06 -4.79 -12.01
C VAL A 90 -15.08 -4.03 -12.90
N LYS A 91 -14.01 -3.47 -12.31
CA LYS A 91 -12.95 -2.78 -13.06
C LYS A 91 -12.32 -3.69 -14.12
N ARG A 92 -11.90 -4.91 -13.74
CA ARG A 92 -11.27 -5.86 -14.67
C ARG A 92 -12.23 -6.27 -15.79
N LYS A 93 -13.51 -6.47 -15.49
CA LYS A 93 -14.53 -6.80 -16.50
C LYS A 93 -14.77 -5.64 -17.47
N MET A 94 -14.83 -4.40 -16.97
CA MET A 94 -14.93 -3.21 -17.82
C MET A 94 -13.68 -2.99 -18.69
N GLN A 95 -12.49 -3.25 -18.15
CA GLN A 95 -11.23 -3.14 -18.89
C GLN A 95 -11.01 -4.26 -19.91
N ALA A 96 -11.58 -5.44 -19.66
CA ALA A 96 -11.54 -6.55 -20.61
C ALA A 96 -12.43 -6.28 -21.84
N GLN A 97 -13.47 -5.45 -21.70
CA GLN A 97 -14.31 -5.04 -22.82
C GLN A 97 -13.55 -4.03 -23.69
N SER A 98 -13.27 -4.41 -24.93
CA SER A 98 -12.64 -3.53 -25.92
C SER A 98 -13.51 -3.42 -27.16
N PRO A 99 -13.94 -2.20 -27.56
CA PRO A 99 -14.73 -2.01 -28.78
C PRO A 99 -13.91 -2.22 -30.07
N TYR A 100 -12.58 -2.31 -29.96
CA TYR A 100 -11.67 -2.44 -31.10
C TYR A 100 -11.27 -3.88 -31.42
N LEU A 101 -11.55 -4.84 -30.53
CA LEU A 101 -11.26 -6.25 -30.78
C LEU A 101 -12.50 -6.99 -31.32
N PRO A 102 -12.33 -7.96 -32.24
CA PRO A 102 -13.41 -8.86 -32.63
C PRO A 102 -13.94 -9.59 -31.39
N TYR A 103 -15.26 -9.80 -31.31
CA TYR A 103 -15.92 -10.33 -30.09
C TYR A 103 -15.69 -9.49 -28.83
N ASN A 104 -15.52 -8.17 -28.95
CA ASN A 104 -15.43 -7.23 -27.83
C ASN A 104 -14.32 -7.54 -26.80
N GLY A 105 -13.26 -8.27 -27.19
CA GLY A 105 -12.20 -8.72 -26.29
C GLY A 105 -12.52 -10.00 -25.50
N GLY A 106 -13.46 -10.83 -25.99
CA GLY A 106 -13.81 -12.12 -25.36
C GLY A 106 -14.79 -11.99 -24.19
N VAL A 107 -15.54 -10.88 -24.13
CA VAL A 107 -16.57 -10.64 -23.11
C VAL A 107 -17.94 -11.00 -23.71
N ASP A 108 -18.65 -11.93 -23.06
CA ASP A 108 -19.95 -12.46 -23.50
C ASP A 108 -21.06 -11.39 -23.52
N VAL A 109 -20.90 -10.31 -22.74
CA VAL A 109 -21.91 -9.27 -22.56
C VAL A 109 -21.29 -7.88 -22.58
N GLN A 110 -21.89 -6.96 -23.35
CA GLN A 110 -21.48 -5.56 -23.34
C GLN A 110 -22.03 -4.85 -22.10
N PHE A 111 -21.15 -4.15 -21.38
CA PHE A 111 -21.50 -3.32 -20.25
C PHE A 111 -21.62 -1.86 -20.68
N SER A 112 -22.73 -1.20 -20.33
CA SER A 112 -22.92 0.23 -20.60
C SER A 112 -22.22 1.12 -19.57
N GLY A 113 -21.93 0.59 -18.38
CA GLY A 113 -21.23 1.30 -17.32
C GLY A 113 -20.98 0.44 -16.08
N VAL A 114 -20.36 1.03 -15.06
CA VAL A 114 -19.94 0.33 -13.82
C VAL A 114 -21.12 -0.28 -13.06
N VAL A 115 -22.21 0.48 -12.91
CA VAL A 115 -23.42 0.05 -12.19
C VAL A 115 -24.15 -1.07 -12.95
N ASP A 116 -24.19 -0.97 -14.27
CA ASP A 116 -24.80 -1.97 -15.14
C ASP A 116 -24.02 -3.29 -15.07
N CYS A 117 -22.68 -3.22 -15.15
CA CYS A 117 -21.79 -4.38 -14.97
C CYS A 117 -22.00 -5.05 -13.60
N PHE A 118 -22.04 -4.28 -12.51
CA PHE A 118 -22.30 -4.81 -11.17
C PHE A 118 -23.65 -5.54 -11.09
N ARG A 119 -24.72 -4.91 -11.58
CA ARG A 119 -26.07 -5.48 -11.56
C ARG A 119 -26.17 -6.77 -12.39
N GLN A 120 -25.49 -6.81 -13.54
CA GLN A 120 -25.50 -7.98 -14.42
C GLN A 120 -24.74 -9.15 -13.82
N ILE A 121 -23.58 -8.90 -13.18
CA ILE A 121 -22.83 -9.94 -12.45
C ILE A 121 -23.68 -10.56 -11.34
N VAL A 122 -24.36 -9.73 -10.54
CA VAL A 122 -25.24 -10.21 -9.45
C VAL A 122 -26.41 -11.04 -10.00
N LYS A 123 -26.98 -10.65 -11.14
CA LYS A 123 -28.09 -11.39 -11.76
C LYS A 123 -27.65 -12.75 -12.31
N THR A 124 -26.47 -12.84 -12.93
CA THR A 124 -26.01 -14.07 -13.61
C THR A 124 -25.35 -15.06 -12.65
N HIS A 125 -24.52 -14.58 -11.72
CA HIS A 125 -23.70 -15.42 -10.84
C HIS A 125 -24.03 -15.27 -9.34
N GLY A 126 -25.01 -14.44 -9.00
CA GLY A 126 -25.33 -14.09 -7.62
C GLY A 126 -24.30 -13.15 -6.98
N VAL A 127 -24.52 -12.85 -5.70
CA VAL A 127 -23.65 -11.96 -4.91
C VAL A 127 -22.23 -12.54 -4.74
N LEU A 128 -22.11 -13.86 -4.60
CA LEU A 128 -20.82 -14.54 -4.52
C LEU A 128 -20.03 -14.48 -5.83
N GLY A 129 -20.70 -14.25 -6.96
CA GLY A 129 -20.06 -14.07 -8.26
C GLY A 129 -19.05 -12.92 -8.31
N LEU A 130 -19.20 -11.91 -7.44
CA LEU A 130 -18.24 -10.81 -7.32
C LEU A 130 -16.91 -11.22 -6.70
N TRP A 131 -16.90 -12.26 -5.87
CA TRP A 131 -15.70 -12.81 -5.22
C TRP A 131 -15.06 -13.98 -5.98
N ASN A 132 -15.56 -14.30 -7.18
CA ASN A 132 -14.92 -15.30 -8.03
C ASN A 132 -13.49 -14.87 -8.41
N GLY A 133 -12.52 -15.72 -8.09
CA GLY A 133 -11.10 -15.44 -8.27
C GLY A 133 -10.41 -14.78 -7.07
N LEU A 134 -11.11 -14.58 -5.94
CA LEU A 134 -10.51 -14.01 -4.73
C LEU A 134 -9.32 -14.85 -4.25
N THR A 135 -9.45 -16.18 -4.23
CA THR A 135 -8.39 -17.09 -3.75
C THR A 135 -7.09 -16.94 -4.55
N ALA A 136 -7.17 -16.92 -5.87
CA ALA A 136 -5.99 -16.73 -6.73
C ALA A 136 -5.35 -15.35 -6.52
N ASN A 137 -6.16 -14.33 -6.30
CA ASN A 137 -5.68 -12.98 -6.02
C ASN A 137 -5.02 -12.87 -4.64
N LEU A 138 -5.60 -13.48 -3.61
CA LEU A 138 -5.02 -13.54 -2.26
C LEU A 138 -3.70 -14.32 -2.26
N LEU A 139 -3.62 -15.43 -2.99
CA LEU A 139 -2.41 -16.22 -3.13
C LEU A 139 -1.24 -15.41 -3.70
N LYS A 140 -1.51 -14.43 -4.56
CA LYS A 140 -0.49 -13.50 -5.07
C LYS A 140 -0.16 -12.37 -4.08
N ILE A 141 -1.20 -11.80 -3.48
CA ILE A 141 -1.09 -10.54 -2.72
C ILE A 141 -0.47 -10.76 -1.33
N VAL A 142 -0.85 -11.83 -0.64
CA VAL A 142 -0.33 -12.15 0.70
C VAL A 142 1.20 -12.30 0.70
N PRO A 143 1.82 -13.13 -0.16
CA PRO A 143 3.29 -13.24 -0.18
C PRO A 143 3.95 -11.95 -0.66
N TYR A 144 3.32 -11.19 -1.57
CA TYR A 144 3.85 -9.90 -2.00
C TYR A 144 4.02 -8.94 -0.82
N PHE A 145 2.97 -8.74 -0.02
CA PHE A 145 3.04 -7.87 1.17
C PHE A 145 3.96 -8.42 2.25
N GLY A 146 4.00 -9.74 2.43
CA GLY A 146 4.91 -10.40 3.36
C GLY A 146 6.39 -10.15 3.01
N VAL A 147 6.77 -10.33 1.74
CA VAL A 147 8.15 -10.10 1.27
C VAL A 147 8.51 -8.63 1.33
N MET A 148 7.59 -7.73 0.95
CA MET A 148 7.80 -6.29 1.05
C MET A 148 8.07 -5.87 2.50
N PHE A 149 7.26 -6.32 3.45
CA PHE A 149 7.44 -6.04 4.87
C PHE A 149 8.76 -6.64 5.40
N SER A 150 9.06 -7.88 5.04
CA SER A 150 10.28 -8.58 5.48
C SER A 150 11.54 -7.85 5.01
N THR A 151 11.57 -7.46 3.73
CA THR A 151 12.68 -6.71 3.14
C THR A 151 12.85 -5.36 3.82
N PHE A 152 11.74 -4.63 4.04
CA PHE A 152 11.77 -3.35 4.74
C PHE A 152 12.32 -3.48 6.17
N GLU A 153 11.84 -4.44 6.96
CA GLU A 153 12.33 -4.68 8.31
C GLU A 153 13.81 -5.08 8.33
N PHE A 154 14.24 -5.90 7.37
CA PHE A 154 15.63 -6.32 7.24
C PHE A 154 16.56 -5.14 6.92
N CYS A 155 16.23 -4.34 5.90
CA CYS A 155 16.99 -3.15 5.54
C CYS A 155 17.05 -2.14 6.70
N LYS A 156 15.92 -1.93 7.40
CA LYS A 156 15.86 -1.06 8.58
C LYS A 156 16.82 -1.54 9.67
N ARG A 157 16.81 -2.85 9.97
CA ARG A 157 17.69 -3.45 11.01
C ARG A 157 19.16 -3.31 10.63
N ILE A 158 19.54 -3.55 9.38
CA ILE A 158 20.93 -3.38 8.92
C ILE A 158 21.38 -1.93 9.08
N CYS A 159 20.56 -0.97 8.64
CA CYS A 159 20.90 0.44 8.75
C CYS A 159 21.07 0.86 10.22
N LEU A 160 20.17 0.43 11.11
CA LEU A 160 20.29 0.71 12.55
C LEU A 160 21.52 0.06 13.17
N TYR A 161 21.90 -1.14 12.73
CA TYR A 161 23.11 -1.82 13.19
C TYR A 161 24.38 -1.10 12.75
N GLN A 162 24.46 -0.69 11.47
CA GLN A 162 25.60 0.07 10.95
C GLN A 162 25.78 1.43 11.64
N ASN A 163 24.68 2.06 12.06
CA ASN A 163 24.71 3.32 12.81
C ASN A 163 24.92 3.14 14.33
N GLY A 164 25.07 1.91 14.83
CA GLY A 164 25.33 1.62 16.25
C GLY A 164 24.13 1.72 17.20
N TYR A 165 22.90 1.86 16.68
CA TYR A 165 21.69 1.99 17.50
C TYR A 165 21.20 0.66 18.10
N ILE A 166 21.56 -0.47 17.49
CA ILE A 166 21.15 -1.81 17.94
C ILE A 166 22.35 -2.73 18.10
N VAL A 167 22.30 -3.63 19.10
CA VAL A 167 23.40 -4.58 19.41
C VAL A 167 23.51 -5.73 18.42
N SER A 168 22.40 -6.14 17.79
CA SER A 168 22.38 -7.26 16.85
C SER A 168 21.28 -7.10 15.81
N PRO A 169 21.47 -7.58 14.57
CA PRO A 169 20.44 -7.51 13.52
C PRO A 169 19.22 -8.40 13.83
N LEU A 170 19.39 -9.44 14.65
CA LEU A 170 18.34 -10.40 14.98
C LEU A 170 17.40 -9.90 16.08
N SER A 171 17.90 -9.15 17.06
CA SER A 171 17.15 -8.66 18.22
C SER A 171 17.06 -7.13 18.23
N TYR A 172 15.83 -6.58 18.25
CA TYR A 172 15.59 -5.14 18.36
C TYR A 172 15.80 -4.65 19.81
N LYS A 173 16.99 -4.91 20.34
CA LYS A 173 17.45 -4.39 21.63
C LYS A 173 18.33 -3.18 21.33
N LEU A 174 17.93 -2.03 21.89
CA LEU A 174 18.73 -0.81 21.80
C LEU A 174 20.05 -1.01 22.55
N THR A 175 21.11 -0.41 22.03
CA THR A 175 22.41 -0.38 22.72
C THR A 175 22.27 0.43 24.02
N PRO A 176 22.67 -0.11 25.19
CA PRO A 176 22.61 0.64 26.44
C PRO A 176 23.49 1.89 26.33
N GLY A 177 22.92 3.07 26.61
CA GLY A 177 23.62 4.36 26.54
C GLY A 177 23.37 5.19 25.27
N VAL A 178 22.58 4.69 24.32
CA VAL A 178 22.12 5.50 23.16
C VAL A 178 20.66 5.89 23.37
N ASP A 179 20.44 7.10 23.89
CA ASP A 179 19.09 7.66 24.07
C ASP A 179 18.51 8.12 22.73
N GLN A 180 17.51 7.38 22.22
CA GLN A 180 16.74 7.74 21.01
C GLN A 180 15.69 8.84 21.27
N SER A 181 15.62 9.34 22.49
CA SER A 181 14.81 10.50 22.85
C SER A 181 15.54 11.78 22.42
N LEU A 182 14.97 12.48 21.44
CA LEU A 182 15.41 13.84 21.16
C LEU A 182 15.18 14.70 22.40
N GLN A 183 16.26 15.22 22.96
CA GLN A 183 16.14 16.26 23.96
C GLN A 183 15.39 17.47 23.36
N PRO A 184 14.60 18.20 24.16
CA PRO A 184 13.83 19.34 23.66
C PRO A 184 14.69 20.45 23.02
N GLY A 185 15.98 20.52 23.37
CA GLY A 185 16.98 21.38 22.70
C GLY A 185 17.31 20.92 21.27
N GLU A 186 17.64 19.64 21.09
CA GLU A 186 17.92 19.01 19.78
C GLU A 186 16.71 19.12 18.84
N LEU A 187 15.48 18.99 19.38
CA LEU A 187 14.25 19.16 18.61
C LEU A 187 14.10 20.57 18.02
N ARG A 188 14.55 21.60 18.75
CA ARG A 188 14.48 22.99 18.31
C ARG A 188 15.50 23.26 17.20
N GLU A 189 16.69 22.67 17.29
CA GLU A 189 17.73 22.79 16.27
C GLU A 189 17.38 22.00 15.00
N LEU A 190 16.80 20.81 15.13
CA LEU A 190 16.26 20.07 13.97
C LEU A 190 15.16 20.84 13.26
N LYS A 191 14.24 21.49 13.99
CA LYS A 191 13.22 22.38 13.38
C LYS A 191 13.85 23.53 12.60
N LYS A 192 14.93 24.13 13.12
CA LYS A 192 15.68 25.17 12.40
C LYS A 192 16.38 24.59 11.17
N PHE A 193 16.98 23.40 11.28
CA PHE A 193 17.62 22.73 10.14
C PHE A 193 16.64 22.48 8.99
N PHE A 194 15.45 21.92 9.26
CA PHE A 194 14.43 21.73 8.23
C PHE A 194 13.90 23.03 7.61
N LYS A 195 14.00 24.15 8.35
CA LYS A 195 13.57 25.47 7.86
C LYS A 195 14.66 26.20 7.06
N THR A 196 15.94 25.95 7.34
CA THR A 196 17.06 26.77 6.83
C THR A 196 18.09 25.98 6.03
N GLY A 197 18.02 24.64 6.02
CA GLY A 197 18.93 23.75 5.28
C GLY A 197 20.40 23.77 5.72
N LYS A 198 20.76 24.53 6.77
CA LYS A 198 22.14 24.65 7.26
C LYS A 198 22.32 23.93 8.59
N LEU A 199 23.13 22.87 8.61
CA LEU A 199 23.56 22.15 9.82
C LEU A 199 24.71 22.92 10.47
N LYS A 200 24.49 23.49 11.66
CA LYS A 200 25.60 23.89 12.53
C LYS A 200 26.07 22.65 13.28
N SER A 201 27.09 21.97 12.76
CA SER A 201 27.73 20.85 13.48
C SER A 201 28.39 21.38 14.75
N LYS A 202 27.93 20.93 15.92
CA LYS A 202 28.58 21.18 17.20
C LYS A 202 29.54 20.01 17.45
N LYS A 203 30.86 20.27 17.49
CA LYS A 203 31.83 19.23 17.86
C LYS A 203 31.60 18.80 19.32
N PRO A 204 31.65 17.49 19.62
CA PRO A 204 31.57 17.02 20.99
C PRO A 204 32.78 17.55 21.77
N THR A 205 32.49 18.17 22.91
CA THR A 205 33.50 18.52 23.91
C THR A 205 33.73 17.25 24.73
N LEU A 206 34.91 16.65 24.55
CA LEU A 206 35.45 15.64 25.47
C LEU A 206 35.69 16.28 26.84
#